data_AF-A0A8K0HPY3-F1
#
_entry.id   AF-A0A8K0HPY3-F1
#
_cell.length_a   1.000
_cell.length_b   1.000
_cell.length_c   1.000
_cell.angle_alpha   90.00
_cell.angle_beta   90.00
_cell.angle_gamma   90.00
#
_symmetry.space_group_name_H-M   'P 1'
#
loop_
_entity.id
_entity.type
_entity.pdbx_description
1 polymer ?
#
loop_
_entity_poly.entity_id
_entity_poly.type
_entity_poly.pdbx_seq_one_letter_code
_entity_poly.pdbx_strand_id
1 'polypeptide(L)'
;MELPLGWCGYSLLTTTSFLGMGDITTKEVFHWVSNAPRIVKASSTICRLMDDHKFVQGHNKGHGDSASSVECYMNKHGVSEEEAFDELRKQVVDAWKDINLECVEPRDVPMALLIRPVNLATVMDGFFTRTVMATFMLLVS
;
A
#
# COMPACT_ATOMS: atom_id res chain seq x y z
N MET A 1 -2.94 -2.60 12.09
CA MET A 1 -2.24 -3.90 12.26
C MET A 1 -0.74 -3.66 12.08
N GLU A 2 0.06 -3.70 13.15
CA GLU A 2 1.53 -3.71 13.00
C GLU A 2 1.95 -5.09 12.49
N LEU A 3 1.93 -5.27 11.17
CA LEU A 3 2.51 -6.44 10.55
C LEU A 3 4.03 -6.33 10.64
N PRO A 4 4.75 -7.41 11.02
CA PRO A 4 6.20 -7.47 10.86
C PRO A 4 6.51 -7.20 9.38
N LEU A 5 7.01 -5.99 9.10
CA LEU A 5 7.31 -5.47 7.77
C LEU A 5 8.34 -6.31 6.98
N GLY A 6 8.98 -7.29 7.64
CA GLY A 6 10.02 -8.11 7.05
C GLY A 6 9.56 -9.07 5.96
N TRP A 7 8.26 -9.36 5.81
CA TRP A 7 7.77 -10.39 4.87
C TRP A 7 6.48 -10.00 4.16
N CYS A 8 6.34 -8.74 3.75
CA CYS A 8 5.28 -8.38 2.83
C CYS A 8 5.73 -8.62 1.39
N GLY A 9 5.09 -9.56 0.68
CA GLY A 9 5.35 -9.83 -0.73
C GLY A 9 5.30 -8.58 -1.61
N TYR A 10 4.50 -7.56 -1.24
CA TYR A 10 4.42 -6.30 -2.00
C TYR A 10 5.67 -5.42 -1.90
N SER A 11 6.40 -5.47 -0.78
CA SER A 11 7.70 -4.78 -0.68
C SER A 11 8.74 -5.44 -1.59
N LEU A 12 8.72 -6.78 -1.66
CA LEU A 12 9.54 -7.53 -2.62
C LEU A 12 9.13 -7.23 -4.06
N LEU A 13 7.83 -7.26 -4.38
CA LEU A 13 7.30 -6.93 -5.71
C LEU A 13 7.67 -5.51 -6.13
N THR A 14 7.63 -4.54 -5.22
CA THR A 14 8.08 -3.17 -5.50
C THR A 14 9.56 -3.17 -5.86
N THR A 15 10.40 -3.84 -5.07
CA THR A 15 11.85 -3.92 -5.28
C THR A 15 12.19 -4.61 -6.60
N THR A 16 11.54 -5.73 -6.91
CA THR A 16 11.76 -6.46 -8.18
C THR A 16 11.26 -5.67 -9.38
N SER A 17 10.25 -4.82 -9.21
CA SER A 17 9.73 -3.96 -10.28
C SER A 17 10.75 -2.92 -10.79
N PHE A 18 11.82 -2.67 -10.03
CA PHE A 18 12.93 -1.79 -10.42
C PHE A 18 13.95 -2.49 -11.33
N LEU A 19 13.96 -3.82 -11.34
CA LEU A 19 14.82 -4.60 -12.24
C LEU A 19 14.39 -4.33 -13.69
N GLY A 20 15.35 -3.88 -14.50
CA GLY A 20 15.09 -3.52 -15.90
C GLY A 20 14.71 -2.05 -16.15
N MET A 21 14.71 -1.19 -15.12
CA MET A 21 14.52 0.25 -15.31
C MET A 21 15.79 1.01 -15.75
N GLY A 22 16.89 0.29 -16.03
CA GLY A 22 18.14 0.88 -16.53
C GLY A 22 18.91 1.67 -15.48
N ASP A 23 19.58 2.74 -15.91
CA ASP A 23 20.58 3.47 -15.10
C ASP A 23 19.99 4.22 -13.90
N ILE A 24 18.66 4.42 -13.84
CA ILE A 24 18.00 5.03 -12.68
C ILE A 24 17.95 4.09 -11.47
N THR A 25 18.18 2.79 -11.66
CA THR A 25 18.16 1.79 -10.58
C THR A 25 19.59 1.57 -10.04
N THR A 26 20.03 2.47 -9.17
CA THR A 26 21.37 2.42 -8.56
C THR A 26 21.40 1.59 -7.28
N LYS A 27 22.60 1.37 -6.73
CA LYS A 27 22.77 0.69 -5.44
C LYS A 27 22.10 1.45 -4.30
N GLU A 28 22.11 2.78 -4.37
CA GLU A 28 21.50 3.70 -3.40
C GLU A 28 19.97 3.55 -3.42
N VAL A 29 19.37 3.36 -4.61
CA VAL A 29 17.94 3.05 -4.76
C VAL A 29 17.59 1.71 -4.10
N PHE A 30 18.39 0.67 -4.32
CA PHE A 30 18.18 -0.62 -3.65
C PHE A 30 18.37 -0.52 -2.14
N HIS A 31 19.36 0.23 -1.67
CA HIS A 31 19.52 0.50 -0.23
C HIS A 31 18.31 1.27 0.33
N TRP A 32 17.82 2.28 -0.39
CA TRP A 32 16.63 3.06 -0.01
C TRP A 32 15.40 2.16 0.13
N VAL A 33 15.08 1.34 -0.89
CA VAL A 33 13.89 0.47 -0.86
C VAL A 33 14.00 -0.64 0.19
N SER A 34 15.20 -1.19 0.42
CA SER A 34 15.43 -2.18 1.48
C SER A 34 15.25 -1.62 2.89
N ASN A 35 15.37 -0.32 3.08
CA ASN A 35 15.04 0.35 4.35
C ASN A 35 13.53 0.57 4.56
N ALA A 36 12.69 0.02 3.67
CA ALA A 36 11.23 0.11 3.73
C ALA A 36 10.77 1.58 3.89
N PRO A 37 10.98 2.42 2.86
CA PRO A 37 10.61 3.82 2.92
C PRO A 37 9.09 3.93 3.05
N ARG A 38 8.62 5.08 3.58
CA ARG A 38 7.21 5.29 3.94
C ARG A 38 6.25 4.99 2.79
N ILE A 39 6.58 5.40 1.56
CA ILE A 39 5.76 5.09 0.37
C ILE A 39 5.61 3.58 0.09
N VAL A 40 6.65 2.78 0.33
CA VAL A 40 6.62 1.32 0.11
C VAL A 40 5.82 0.63 1.22
N LYS A 41 5.96 1.12 2.47
CA LYS A 41 5.15 0.65 3.60
C LYS A 41 3.66 0.93 3.35
N ALA A 42 3.34 2.16 2.98
CA ALA A 42 1.98 2.58 2.68
C ALA A 42 1.36 1.77 1.53
N SER A 43 2.08 1.62 0.42
CA SER A 43 1.66 0.77 -0.71
C SER A 43 1.41 -0.68 -0.26
N SER A 44 2.33 -1.25 0.52
CA SER A 44 2.20 -2.61 1.04
C SER A 44 0.99 -2.79 1.96
N THR A 45 0.65 -1.79 2.77
CA THR A 45 -0.55 -1.76 3.62
C THR A 45 -1.81 -1.80 2.76
N ILE A 46 -1.91 -0.94 1.75
CA ILE A 46 -3.06 -0.89 0.83
C ILE A 46 -3.21 -2.23 0.14
N CYS A 47 -2.16 -2.74 -0.50
CA CYS A 47 -2.23 -4.01 -1.23
C CYS A 47 -2.67 -5.16 -0.33
N ARG A 48 -2.18 -5.23 0.93
CA ARG A 48 -2.56 -6.28 1.87
C ARG A 48 -4.03 -6.22 2.26
N LEU A 49 -4.53 -5.03 2.59
CA LEU A 49 -5.92 -4.86 3.03
C LEU A 49 -6.88 -5.08 1.86
N MET A 50 -6.51 -4.63 0.66
CA MET A 50 -7.33 -4.82 -0.54
C MET A 50 -7.29 -6.24 -1.12
N ASP A 51 -6.27 -7.05 -0.80
CA ASP A 51 -6.31 -8.50 -1.10
C ASP A 51 -7.21 -9.29 -0.14
N ASP A 52 -7.61 -8.68 0.97
CA ASP A 52 -8.50 -9.32 1.93
C ASP A 52 -9.96 -9.27 1.46
N HIS A 53 -10.46 -10.42 1.06
CA HIS A 53 -11.82 -10.54 0.53
C HIS A 53 -12.92 -10.05 1.48
N LYS A 54 -12.80 -10.29 2.79
CA LYS A 54 -13.80 -9.81 3.76
C LYS A 54 -13.72 -8.31 3.91
N PHE A 55 -12.51 -7.74 3.89
CA PHE A 55 -12.36 -6.29 3.91
C PHE A 55 -12.97 -5.64 2.65
N VAL A 56 -12.73 -6.21 1.47
CA VAL A 56 -13.27 -5.66 0.20
C VAL A 56 -14.78 -5.85 0.07
N GLN A 57 -15.34 -6.98 0.50
CA GLN A 57 -16.79 -7.25 0.43
C GLN A 57 -17.60 -6.65 1.59
N GLY A 58 -16.93 -6.06 2.59
CA GLY A 58 -17.57 -5.56 3.80
C GLY A 58 -18.08 -6.68 4.71
N HIS A 59 -19.16 -6.41 5.44
CA HIS A 59 -19.74 -7.31 6.46
C HIS A 59 -20.31 -8.63 5.88
N ASN A 60 -20.06 -8.93 4.60
CA ASN A 60 -20.49 -10.16 3.96
C ASN A 60 -19.51 -11.30 4.31
N LYS A 61 -20.05 -12.34 4.97
CA LYS A 61 -19.29 -13.51 5.40
C LYS A 61 -18.81 -14.34 4.20
N GLY A 62 -17.60 -14.04 3.72
CA GLY A 62 -16.83 -14.95 2.87
C GLY A 62 -16.35 -16.16 3.69
N HIS A 63 -16.67 -17.37 3.25
CA HIS A 63 -16.14 -18.60 3.83
C HIS A 63 -14.73 -18.82 3.27
N GLY A 64 -13.70 -18.37 4.01
CA GLY A 64 -12.29 -18.62 3.69
C GLY A 64 -11.58 -19.26 4.87
N ASP A 65 -10.70 -20.23 4.60
CA ASP A 65 -9.94 -21.00 5.60
C ASP A 65 -8.87 -20.18 6.35
N SER A 66 -8.68 -18.90 6.00
CA SER A 66 -7.75 -17.97 6.65
C SER A 66 -8.49 -16.83 7.34
N ALA A 67 -8.04 -16.47 8.55
CA ALA A 67 -8.61 -15.36 9.29
C ALA A 67 -8.39 -14.04 8.52
N SER A 68 -9.47 -13.28 8.31
CA SER A 68 -9.35 -11.98 7.65
C SER A 68 -8.62 -10.97 8.55
N SER A 69 -8.20 -9.87 7.95
CA SER A 69 -7.63 -8.69 8.58
C SER A 69 -8.61 -8.09 9.58
N VAL A 70 -9.92 -8.09 9.26
CA VAL A 70 -11.00 -7.68 10.17
C VAL A 70 -11.04 -8.61 11.38
N GLU A 71 -11.10 -9.93 11.17
CA GLU A 71 -11.13 -10.91 12.26
C GLU A 71 -9.86 -10.88 13.12
N CYS A 72 -8.69 -10.73 12.49
CA CYS A 72 -7.43 -10.59 13.19
C CYS A 72 -7.41 -9.33 14.06
N TYR A 73 -7.93 -8.21 13.54
CA TYR A 73 -8.03 -6.96 14.29
C TYR A 73 -8.99 -7.08 15.47
N MET A 74 -10.19 -7.63 15.25
CA MET A 74 -11.17 -7.92 16.31
C MET A 74 -10.55 -8.78 17.41
N ASN A 75 -9.91 -9.91 17.05
CA ASN A 75 -9.31 -10.83 18.01
C ASN A 75 -8.16 -10.21 18.79
N LYS A 76 -7.35 -9.35 18.16
CA LYS A 76 -6.22 -8.70 18.81
C LYS A 76 -6.64 -7.57 19.75
N HIS A 77 -7.70 -6.84 19.40
CA HIS A 77 -8.09 -5.61 20.10
C HIS A 77 -9.38 -5.75 20.92
N GLY A 78 -10.11 -6.85 20.80
CA GLY A 78 -11.37 -7.10 21.52
C GLY A 78 -12.51 -6.19 21.07
N VAL A 79 -12.48 -5.70 19.83
CA VAL A 79 -13.44 -4.73 19.28
C VAL A 79 -14.48 -5.42 18.40
N SER A 80 -15.58 -4.70 18.12
CA SER A 80 -16.61 -5.16 17.18
C SER A 80 -16.09 -5.23 15.73
N GLU A 81 -16.81 -5.94 14.86
CA GLU A 81 -16.50 -6.03 13.44
C GLU A 81 -16.54 -4.66 12.75
N GLU A 82 -17.51 -3.82 13.10
CA GLU A 82 -17.67 -2.46 12.57
C GLU A 82 -16.50 -1.55 12.97
N GLU A 83 -16.11 -1.55 14.25
CA GLU A 83 -14.95 -0.79 14.73
C GLU A 83 -13.64 -1.26 14.08
N ALA A 84 -13.47 -2.57 13.91
CA ALA A 84 -12.33 -3.13 13.20
C ALA A 84 -12.30 -2.70 11.73
N PHE A 85 -13.45 -2.77 11.06
CA PHE A 85 -13.60 -2.35 9.67
C PHE A 85 -13.27 -0.87 9.47
N ASP A 86 -13.81 0.01 10.32
CA ASP A 86 -13.58 1.44 10.27
C ASP A 86 -12.11 1.81 10.49
N GLU A 87 -11.44 1.18 11.45
CA GLU A 87 -10.03 1.46 11.72
C GLU A 87 -9.11 0.92 10.62
N LEU A 88 -9.45 -0.21 9.98
CA LEU A 88 -8.72 -0.71 8.81
C LEU A 88 -8.94 0.17 7.58
N ARG A 89 -10.16 0.67 7.36
CA ARG A 89 -10.45 1.65 6.31
C ARG A 89 -9.68 2.95 6.50
N LYS A 90 -9.59 3.43 7.74
CA LYS A 90 -8.76 4.59 8.10
C LYS A 90 -7.29 4.35 7.78
N GLN A 91 -6.75 3.16 8.07
CA GLN A 91 -5.37 2.79 7.70
C GLN A 91 -5.13 2.86 6.18
N VAL A 92 -6.09 2.46 5.34
CA VAL A 92 -5.99 2.62 3.87
C VAL A 92 -5.94 4.09 3.48
N VAL A 93 -6.83 4.92 4.04
CA VAL A 93 -6.86 6.36 3.77
C VAL A 93 -5.55 7.05 4.19
N ASP A 94 -5.04 6.72 5.37
CA ASP A 94 -3.79 7.30 5.88
C ASP A 94 -2.58 6.83 5.06
N ALA A 95 -2.56 5.57 4.61
CA ALA A 95 -1.55 5.07 3.69
C ALA A 95 -1.56 5.84 2.35
N TRP A 96 -2.73 6.15 1.79
CA TRP A 96 -2.81 6.99 0.59
C TRP A 96 -2.29 8.41 0.83
N LYS A 97 -2.55 9.01 2.00
CA LYS A 97 -1.96 10.32 2.36
C LYS A 97 -0.44 10.25 2.43
N ASP A 98 0.11 9.20 3.01
CA ASP A 98 1.55 8.98 3.06
C ASP A 98 2.15 8.86 1.66
N ILE A 99 1.52 8.10 0.75
CA ILE A 99 1.93 8.02 -0.66
C ILE A 99 1.94 9.40 -1.31
N ASN A 100 0.86 10.18 -1.13
CA ASN A 100 0.72 11.50 -1.75
C ASN A 100 1.77 12.48 -1.22
N LEU A 101 1.96 12.53 0.09
CA LEU A 101 2.93 13.40 0.75
C LEU A 101 4.34 13.10 0.26
N GLU A 102 4.69 11.82 0.25
CA GLU A 102 5.92 11.35 -0.33
C GLU A 102 6.02 11.91 -1.76
N CYS A 103 5.04 11.67 -2.65
CA CYS A 103 5.13 12.04 -4.07
C CYS A 103 5.35 13.54 -4.34
N VAL A 104 5.04 14.44 -3.40
CA VAL A 104 5.26 15.89 -3.53
C VAL A 104 6.53 16.40 -2.82
N GLU A 105 7.10 15.63 -1.89
CA GLU A 105 8.30 16.04 -1.15
C GLU A 105 9.57 15.95 -2.03
N PRO A 106 10.53 16.88 -1.89
CA PRO A 106 11.83 16.79 -2.57
C PRO A 106 12.63 15.57 -2.12
N ARG A 107 13.24 14.84 -3.06
CA ARG A 107 13.98 13.60 -2.75
C ARG A 107 15.08 13.29 -3.75
N ASP A 108 15.98 12.42 -3.31
CA ASP A 108 17.09 11.89 -4.11
C ASP A 108 16.67 10.69 -5.01
N VAL A 109 15.42 10.24 -4.91
CA VAL A 109 14.91 9.08 -5.66
C VAL A 109 14.07 9.55 -6.86
N PRO A 110 14.39 9.12 -8.09
CA PRO A 110 13.61 9.43 -9.28
C PRO A 110 12.12 9.12 -9.17
N MET A 111 11.26 10.01 -9.69
CA MET A 111 9.81 9.81 -9.69
C MET A 111 9.36 8.54 -10.43
N ALA A 112 10.11 8.13 -11.46
CA ALA A 112 9.87 6.90 -12.18
C ALA A 112 9.97 5.63 -11.29
N LEU A 113 10.70 5.67 -10.19
CA LEU A 113 10.75 4.57 -9.22
C LEU A 113 9.59 4.67 -8.21
N LEU A 114 9.21 5.88 -7.83
CA LEU A 114 8.11 6.14 -6.90
C LEU A 114 6.75 5.76 -7.48
N ILE A 115 6.58 5.86 -8.80
CA ILE A 115 5.32 5.45 -9.45
C ILE A 115 5.09 3.94 -9.36
N ARG A 116 6.12 3.13 -9.09
CA ARG A 116 5.97 1.66 -8.99
C ARG A 116 5.14 1.23 -7.78
N PRO A 117 5.47 1.61 -6.52
CA PRO A 117 4.60 1.33 -5.38
C PRO A 117 3.23 2.01 -5.50
N VAL A 118 3.14 3.18 -6.14
CA VAL A 118 1.87 3.87 -6.41
C VAL A 118 0.97 3.03 -7.32
N ASN A 119 1.50 2.54 -8.44
CA ASN A 119 0.75 1.71 -9.38
C ASN A 119 0.31 0.39 -8.75
N LEU A 120 1.16 -0.25 -7.93
CA LEU A 120 0.78 -1.44 -7.19
C LEU A 120 -0.42 -1.17 -6.28
N ALA A 121 -0.36 -0.14 -5.44
CA ALA A 121 -1.47 0.24 -4.58
C ALA A 121 -2.76 0.55 -5.37
N THR A 122 -2.62 1.24 -6.50
CA THR A 122 -3.74 1.63 -7.37
C THR A 122 -4.45 0.41 -7.97
N VAL A 123 -3.69 -0.56 -8.48
CA VAL A 123 -4.26 -1.79 -9.07
C VAL A 123 -5.05 -2.59 -8.03
N MET A 124 -4.56 -2.64 -6.80
CA MET A 124 -5.19 -3.39 -5.73
C MET A 124 -6.48 -2.73 -5.22
N ASP A 125 -6.49 -1.40 -5.09
CA ASP A 125 -7.65 -0.68 -4.58
C ASP A 125 -8.86 -0.74 -5.55
N GLY A 126 -8.61 -0.81 -6.86
CA GLY A 126 -9.65 -0.96 -7.90
C GLY A 126 -10.59 0.24 -8.07
N PHE A 127 -10.84 1.02 -7.01
CA PHE A 127 -11.76 2.15 -6.94
C PHE A 127 -11.07 3.53 -7.00
N PHE A 128 -9.82 3.66 -6.56
CA PHE A 128 -9.11 4.94 -6.54
C PHE A 128 -8.64 5.42 -7.93
N THR A 129 -8.91 4.62 -8.97
CA THR A 129 -8.47 4.78 -10.37
C THR A 129 -9.12 5.96 -11.11
N ARG A 130 -9.98 6.78 -10.49
CA ARG A 130 -10.66 7.89 -11.22
C ARG A 130 -10.43 9.29 -10.69
N THR A 131 -10.24 9.49 -9.38
CA THR A 131 -10.32 10.86 -8.83
C THR A 131 -8.95 11.48 -8.53
N VAL A 132 -7.91 10.68 -8.26
CA VAL A 132 -6.64 11.24 -7.74
C VAL A 132 -5.46 11.05 -8.70
N MET A 133 -5.41 9.96 -9.49
CA MET A 133 -4.40 9.81 -10.55
C MET A 133 -4.50 10.90 -11.62
N ALA A 134 -5.72 11.29 -12.00
CA ALA A 134 -5.94 12.34 -13.00
C ALA A 134 -5.52 13.73 -12.47
N THR A 135 -5.85 14.05 -11.22
CA THR A 135 -5.44 15.31 -10.59
C THR A 135 -3.94 15.35 -10.33
N PHE A 136 -3.32 14.23 -9.97
CA PHE A 136 -1.87 14.16 -9.73
C PHE A 136 -1.09 14.27 -11.05
N MET A 137 -1.46 13.54 -12.11
CA MET A 137 -0.78 13.67 -13.42
C MET A 137 -0.87 15.07 -14.01
N LEU A 138 -1.95 15.82 -13.76
CA LEU A 138 -2.12 17.21 -14.18
C LEU A 138 -1.33 18.24 -13.36
N LEU A 139 -0.86 17.87 -12.15
CA LEU A 139 -0.09 18.77 -11.29
C LEU A 139 1.43 18.58 -11.42
N VAL A 140 1.88 17.48 -12.05
CA VAL A 140 3.30 17.19 -12.31
C VAL A 140 3.65 17.24 -13.81
N SER A 141 2.79 17.83 -14.64
CA SER A 141 3.05 18.17 -16.05
C SER A 141 2.97 19.68 -16.27
#